data_AF-A0A0P0RJH0-F1
#
_entry.id   AF-A0A0P0RJH0-F1
#
_cell.length_a   1.000
_cell.length_b   1.000
_cell.length_c   1.000
_cell.angle_alpha   90.00
_cell.angle_beta   90.00
_cell.angle_gamma   90.00
#
_symmetry.space_group_name_H-M   'P 1'
#
loop_
_entity.id
_entity.type
_entity.pdbx_description
1 polymer ?
#
loop_
_entity_poly.entity_id
_entity_poly.type
_entity_poly.pdbx_seq_one_letter_code
_entity_poly.pdbx_strand_id
1 'polypeptide(L)'
;MVGMAGRSEPQGFYTVLIMQKDSSFTSTYEAHTNLAAVQSNALLEYGARLIVIRELCHAMLAHMSVSSRANMERTFRERIERVMELTDDKAFPPAAQTAFLGEINYFLGALNSEATT
;
A
#
# COMPACT_ATOMS: atom_id res chain seq x y z
N MET A 1 39.93 -27.74 59.27
CA MET A 1 39.09 -26.53 59.16
C MET A 1 39.58 -25.70 57.97
N VAL A 2 38.86 -25.75 56.85
CA VAL A 2 38.98 -24.78 55.76
C VAL A 2 37.54 -24.46 55.36
N GLY A 3 37.14 -23.20 55.52
CA GLY A 3 35.78 -22.73 55.30
C GLY A 3 35.45 -22.69 53.80
N MET A 4 34.38 -23.39 53.43
CA MET A 4 33.71 -23.24 52.14
C MET A 4 32.95 -21.92 52.17
N ALA A 5 33.49 -20.88 51.53
CA ALA A 5 32.79 -19.64 51.27
C ALA A 5 31.67 -19.91 50.26
N GLY A 6 30.43 -19.96 50.75
CA GLY A 6 29.22 -20.01 49.92
C GLY A 6 29.14 -18.75 49.05
N ARG A 7 29.41 -18.92 47.75
CA ARG A 7 29.18 -17.89 46.73
C ARG A 7 27.68 -17.81 46.48
N SER A 8 27.01 -16.79 47.03
CA SER A 8 25.63 -16.46 46.68
C SER A 8 25.61 -15.79 45.30
N GLU A 9 25.24 -16.54 44.26
CA GLU A 9 25.03 -16.02 42.91
C GLU A 9 23.81 -15.09 42.82
N PRO A 10 23.84 -14.08 41.94
CA PRO A 10 22.82 -13.05 41.85
C PRO A 10 21.59 -13.54 41.05
N GLN A 11 20.77 -14.41 41.65
CA GLN A 11 19.55 -14.91 41.01
C GLN A 11 18.51 -13.81 40.67
N GLY A 12 18.61 -12.64 41.33
CA GLY A 12 17.76 -11.48 41.04
C GLY A 12 18.09 -10.79 39.71
N PHE A 13 19.36 -10.75 39.30
CA PHE A 13 19.77 -10.01 38.09
C PHE A 13 19.38 -10.71 36.80
N TYR A 14 19.54 -12.04 36.74
CA TYR A 14 19.16 -12.82 35.56
C TYR A 14 17.65 -12.80 35.31
N THR A 15 16.84 -12.83 36.38
CA THR A 15 15.37 -12.80 36.27
C THR A 15 14.88 -11.46 35.70
N VAL A 16 15.47 -10.34 36.13
CA VAL A 16 15.13 -9.00 35.62
C VAL A 16 15.56 -8.84 34.16
N LEU A 17 16.74 -9.33 33.77
CA LEU A 17 17.22 -9.26 32.39
C LEU A 17 16.40 -10.10 31.41
N ILE A 18 15.92 -11.28 31.84
CA ILE A 18 15.04 -12.14 31.03
C ILE A 18 13.67 -11.47 30.85
N MET A 19 13.08 -10.94 31.93
CA MET A 19 11.80 -10.22 31.88
C MET A 19 11.88 -8.94 31.01
N GLN A 20 13.01 -8.22 31.04
CA GLN A 20 13.23 -7.02 30.23
C GLN A 20 13.44 -7.35 28.73
N LYS A 21 14.07 -8.48 28.44
CA LYS A 21 14.23 -8.98 27.07
C LYS A 21 12.91 -9.49 26.48
N ASP A 22 12.11 -10.20 27.29
CA ASP A 22 10.82 -10.72 26.85
C ASP A 22 9.79 -9.59 26.64
N SER A 23 9.74 -8.60 27.54
CA SER A 23 8.87 -7.43 27.38
C SER A 23 9.23 -6.55 26.18
N SER A 24 10.52 -6.37 25.87
CA SER A 24 10.96 -5.65 24.66
C SER A 24 10.69 -6.45 23.37
N PHE A 25 10.82 -7.77 23.40
CA PHE A 25 10.49 -8.65 22.27
C PHE A 25 8.97 -8.72 22.01
N THR A 26 8.14 -8.85 23.05
CA THR A 26 6.68 -8.80 22.93
C THR A 26 6.20 -7.44 22.44
N SER A 27 6.78 -6.35 22.94
CA SER A 27 6.46 -4.98 22.49
C SER A 27 6.78 -4.73 21.02
N THR A 28 7.91 -5.26 20.52
CA THR A 28 8.29 -5.15 19.10
C THR A 28 7.45 -6.04 18.20
N TYR A 29 7.12 -7.26 18.63
CA TYR A 29 6.21 -8.14 17.91
C TYR A 29 4.79 -7.56 17.80
N GLU A 30 4.26 -7.00 18.90
CA GLU A 30 2.99 -6.28 18.91
C GLU A 30 3.04 -5.04 18.01
N ALA A 31 4.14 -4.30 18.00
CA ALA A 31 4.32 -3.16 17.09
C ALA A 31 4.31 -3.59 15.61
N HIS A 32 4.99 -4.68 15.26
CA HIS A 32 5.02 -5.20 13.89
C HIS A 32 3.66 -5.74 13.43
N THR A 33 2.94 -6.45 14.30
CA THR A 33 1.60 -6.96 13.99
C THR A 33 0.58 -5.82 13.87
N ASN A 34 0.66 -4.80 14.72
CA ASN A 34 -0.17 -3.60 14.61
C ASN A 34 0.13 -2.82 13.34
N LEU A 35 1.42 -2.65 12.97
CA LEU A 35 1.79 -1.98 11.72
C LEU A 35 1.27 -2.76 10.50
N ALA A 36 1.42 -4.08 10.49
CA ALA A 36 0.91 -4.93 9.43
C ALA A 36 -0.62 -4.83 9.32
N ALA A 37 -1.34 -4.82 10.44
CA ALA A 37 -2.79 -4.66 10.46
C ALA A 37 -3.23 -3.29 9.92
N VAL A 38 -2.57 -2.20 10.35
CA VAL A 38 -2.86 -0.84 9.85
C VAL A 38 -2.59 -0.74 8.36
N GLN A 39 -1.46 -1.26 7.88
CA GLN A 39 -1.13 -1.25 6.45
C GLN A 39 -2.11 -2.10 5.62
N SER A 40 -2.51 -3.26 6.14
CA SER A 40 -3.49 -4.13 5.46
C SER A 40 -4.86 -3.46 5.37
N ASN A 41 -5.33 -2.85 6.47
CA ASN A 41 -6.60 -2.13 6.49
C ASN A 41 -6.58 -0.94 5.53
N ALA A 42 -5.49 -0.16 5.51
CA ALA A 42 -5.33 0.92 4.56
C ALA A 42 -5.37 0.41 3.12
N LEU A 43 -4.70 -0.70 2.81
CA LEU A 43 -4.74 -1.30 1.48
C LEU A 43 -6.16 -1.74 1.08
N LEU A 44 -6.94 -2.32 2.00
CA LEU A 44 -8.34 -2.68 1.77
C LEU A 44 -9.22 -1.45 1.52
N GLU A 45 -9.06 -0.40 2.32
CA GLU A 45 -9.79 0.86 2.16
C GLU A 45 -9.47 1.54 0.83
N TYR A 46 -8.19 1.60 0.45
CA TYR A 46 -7.76 2.13 -0.84
C TYR A 46 -8.29 1.27 -2.00
N GLY A 47 -8.23 -0.06 -1.87
CA GLY A 47 -8.79 -0.99 -2.85
C GLY A 47 -10.29 -0.77 -3.05
N ALA A 48 -11.06 -0.68 -1.97
CA ALA A 48 -12.49 -0.39 -2.02
C ALA A 48 -12.79 0.95 -2.69
N ARG A 49 -12.02 2.00 -2.35
CA ARG A 49 -12.17 3.33 -2.97
C ARG A 49 -11.88 3.29 -4.48
N LEU A 50 -10.86 2.55 -4.92
CA LEU A 50 -10.54 2.41 -6.34
C LEU A 50 -11.66 1.71 -7.12
N ILE A 51 -12.26 0.67 -6.55
CA ILE A 51 -13.41 -0.03 -7.15
C ILE A 51 -14.59 0.94 -7.31
N VAL A 52 -14.92 1.72 -6.27
CA VAL A 52 -16.02 2.69 -6.34
C VAL A 52 -15.76 3.78 -7.38
N ILE A 53 -14.54 4.32 -7.44
CA ILE A 53 -14.15 5.33 -8.44
C ILE A 53 -14.28 4.75 -9.86
N ARG A 54 -13.85 3.51 -10.07
CA ARG A 54 -13.99 2.83 -11.37
C ARG A 54 -15.45 2.74 -11.80
N GLU A 55 -16.34 2.26 -10.94
CA GLU A 55 -17.77 2.15 -11.27
C GLU A 55 -18.42 3.51 -11.54
N LEU A 56 -18.02 4.53 -10.78
CA LEU A 56 -18.45 5.91 -11.04
C LEU A 56 -17.99 6.40 -12.41
N CYS A 57 -16.72 6.17 -12.78
CA CYS A 57 -16.21 6.53 -14.09
C CYS A 57 -16.99 5.81 -15.20
N HIS A 58 -17.29 4.53 -15.07
CA HIS A 58 -18.12 3.79 -16.03
C HIS A 58 -19.53 4.39 -16.18
N ALA A 59 -20.21 4.67 -15.06
CA ALA A 59 -21.52 5.29 -15.08
C ALA A 59 -21.49 6.65 -15.78
N MET A 60 -20.46 7.47 -15.52
CA MET A 60 -20.27 8.74 -16.21
C MET A 60 -20.05 8.54 -17.72
N LEU A 61 -19.14 7.63 -18.09
CA LEU A 61 -18.83 7.36 -19.49
C LEU A 61 -20.07 6.92 -20.25
N ALA A 62 -20.92 6.06 -19.69
CA ALA A 62 -22.16 5.58 -20.30
C ALA A 62 -23.08 6.71 -20.80
N HIS A 63 -23.05 7.89 -20.15
CA HIS A 63 -23.87 9.04 -20.50
C HIS A 63 -23.13 10.12 -21.33
N MET A 64 -21.84 9.93 -21.62
CA MET A 64 -21.05 10.87 -22.39
C MET A 64 -21.16 10.64 -23.90
N SER A 65 -21.21 11.74 -24.65
CA SER A 65 -21.12 11.69 -26.12
C SER A 65 -19.72 11.22 -26.57
N VAL A 66 -19.64 10.72 -27.81
CA VAL A 66 -18.38 10.27 -28.43
C VAL A 66 -17.34 11.38 -28.45
N SER A 67 -17.72 12.62 -28.78
CA SER A 67 -16.80 13.76 -28.80
C SER A 67 -16.28 14.13 -27.41
N SER A 68 -17.12 14.03 -26.36
CA SER A 68 -16.68 14.26 -24.99
C SER A 68 -15.75 13.16 -24.49
N ARG A 69 -15.99 11.89 -24.86
CA ARG A 69 -15.08 10.77 -24.55
C ARG A 69 -13.72 10.95 -25.21
N ALA A 70 -13.67 11.31 -26.49
CA ALA A 70 -12.42 11.59 -27.19
C ALA A 70 -11.62 12.75 -26.57
N ASN A 71 -12.30 13.83 -26.17
CA ASN A 71 -11.64 14.92 -25.46
C ASN A 71 -11.10 14.49 -24.08
N MET A 72 -11.86 13.66 -23.36
CA MET A 72 -11.45 13.11 -22.06
C MET A 72 -10.26 12.17 -22.20
N GLU A 73 -10.20 11.34 -23.25
CA GLU A 73 -9.05 10.51 -23.56
C GLU A 73 -7.77 11.33 -23.75
N ARG A 74 -7.85 12.39 -24.57
CA ARG A 74 -6.72 13.30 -24.78
C ARG A 74 -6.24 13.92 -23.46
N THR A 75 -7.16 14.49 -22.68
CA THR A 75 -6.83 15.09 -21.37
C THR A 75 -6.31 14.06 -20.37
N PHE A 76 -6.80 12.81 -20.42
CA PHE A 76 -6.31 11.74 -19.57
C PHE A 76 -4.85 11.39 -19.90
N ARG A 77 -4.51 11.25 -21.18
CA ARG A 77 -3.12 11.00 -21.63
C ARG A 77 -2.17 12.11 -21.18
N GLU A 78 -2.54 13.37 -21.41
CA GLU A 78 -1.75 14.54 -20.98
C GLU A 78 -1.48 14.54 -19.47
N ARG A 79 -2.47 14.14 -18.66
CA ARG A 79 -2.31 14.05 -17.20
C ARG A 79 -1.43 12.88 -16.77
N ILE A 80 -1.51 11.73 -17.44
CA ILE A 80 -0.66 10.58 -17.17
C ILE A 80 0.80 10.90 -17.50
N GLU A 81 1.06 11.55 -18.64
CA GLU A 81 2.41 12.02 -19.00
C GLU A 81 3.00 12.91 -17.91
N ARG A 82 2.22 13.89 -17.42
CA ARG A 82 2.64 14.72 -16.30
C ARG A 82 2.91 13.93 -15.01
N VAL A 83 2.13 12.91 -14.71
CA VAL A 83 2.39 12.05 -13.54
C VAL A 83 3.70 11.30 -13.73
N MET A 84 3.96 10.78 -14.93
CA MET A 84 5.20 10.07 -15.24
C MET A 84 6.42 10.99 -15.10
N GLU A 85 6.36 12.21 -15.64
CA GLU A 85 7.41 13.24 -15.49
C GLU A 85 7.74 13.53 -14.03
N LEU A 86 6.73 13.62 -13.15
CA LEU A 86 6.93 13.85 -11.73
C LEU A 86 7.63 12.69 -11.00
N THR A 87 7.62 11.50 -11.61
CA THR A 87 8.25 10.28 -11.08
C THR A 87 9.56 9.92 -11.77
N ASP A 88 10.03 10.70 -12.74
CA ASP A 88 11.30 10.43 -13.44
C ASP A 88 12.51 10.40 -12.48
N ASP A 89 12.49 11.23 -11.43
CA ASP A 89 13.55 11.27 -10.41
C ASP A 89 13.62 9.99 -9.55
N LYS A 90 12.53 9.21 -9.49
CA LYS A 90 12.43 7.97 -8.71
C LYS A 90 11.57 6.95 -9.46
N ALA A 91 12.22 6.17 -10.32
CA ALA A 91 11.58 5.10 -11.06
C ALA A 91 10.72 4.21 -10.15
N PHE A 92 9.50 3.93 -10.59
CA PHE A 92 8.61 3.01 -9.89
C PHE A 92 9.26 1.62 -9.76
N PRO A 93 9.04 0.90 -8.65
CA PRO A 93 9.34 -0.52 -8.59
C PRO A 93 8.68 -1.23 -9.78
N PRO A 94 9.32 -2.23 -10.41
CA PRO A 94 8.81 -2.85 -11.64
C PRO A 94 7.36 -3.33 -11.54
N ALA A 95 6.98 -3.93 -10.40
CA ALA A 95 5.61 -4.37 -10.15
C ALA A 95 4.60 -3.21 -10.11
N ALA A 96 4.97 -2.07 -9.52
CA ALA A 96 4.14 -0.88 -9.47
C ALA A 96 4.01 -0.23 -10.86
N GLN A 97 5.08 -0.23 -11.65
CA GLN A 97 5.05 0.25 -13.02
C GLN A 97 4.10 -0.59 -13.89
N THR A 98 4.16 -1.93 -13.79
CA THR A 98 3.23 -2.83 -14.49
C THR A 98 1.78 -2.58 -14.09
N ALA A 99 1.49 -2.47 -12.80
CA ALA A 99 0.14 -2.19 -12.32
C ALA A 99 -0.38 -0.82 -12.82
N PHE A 100 0.47 0.21 -12.78
CA PHE A 100 0.14 1.55 -13.25
C PHE A 100 -0.20 1.58 -14.75
N LEU A 101 0.65 0.95 -15.58
CA LEU A 101 0.39 0.83 -17.02
C LEU A 101 -0.87 0.00 -17.32
N GLY A 102 -1.13 -1.05 -16.53
CA GLY A 102 -2.35 -1.84 -16.62
C GLY A 102 -3.62 -1.00 -16.43
N GLU A 103 -3.65 -0.17 -15.38
CA GLU A 103 -4.78 0.72 -15.12
C GLU A 103 -4.95 1.81 -16.18
N ILE A 104 -3.85 2.40 -16.67
CA ILE A 104 -3.91 3.38 -17.79
C ILE A 104 -4.57 2.76 -19.02
N ASN A 105 -4.09 1.58 -19.43
CA ASN A 105 -4.62 0.89 -20.60
C ASN A 105 -6.09 0.50 -20.41
N TYR A 106 -6.48 0.13 -19.19
CA TYR A 106 -7.88 -0.16 -18.87
C TYR A 106 -8.77 1.06 -19.12
N PHE A 107 -8.44 2.23 -18.55
CA PHE A 107 -9.26 3.43 -18.69
C PHE A 107 -9.28 3.96 -20.12
N LEU A 108 -8.16 3.88 -20.84
CA LEU A 108 -8.13 4.19 -22.28
C LEU A 108 -9.02 3.25 -23.10
N GLY A 109 -9.03 1.95 -22.77
CA GLY A 109 -9.94 0.98 -23.37
C GLY A 109 -11.41 1.32 -23.10
N ALA A 110 -11.75 1.73 -21.87
CA ALA A 110 -13.11 2.13 -21.51
C ALA A 110 -13.57 3.41 -22.23
N LEU A 111 -12.67 4.37 -22.44
CA LEU A 111 -12.94 5.60 -23.18
C LEU A 111 -13.17 5.34 -24.68
N ASN A 112 -12.46 4.37 -25.24
CA ASN A 112 -12.50 4.01 -26.66
C ASN A 112 -13.51 2.92 -27.00
N SER A 113 -14.05 2.23 -25.99
CA SER A 113 -15.15 1.30 -26.18
C SER A 113 -16.38 2.12 -26.59
N GLU A 114 -16.81 1.95 -27.83
CA GLU A 114 -18.09 2.48 -28.29
C GLU A 114 -19.15 2.06 -27.26
N ALA A 115 -20.01 3.01 -26.85
CA ALA A 115 -21.18 2.69 -26.05
C ALA A 115 -21.95 1.60 -26.80
N THR A 116 -21.75 0.35 -26.41
CA THR A 116 -22.35 -0.77 -27.11
C THR A 116 -23.78 -0.85 -26.59
N THR A 117 -24.62 0.01 -27.14
CA THR A 117 -26.10 0.03 -27.06
C THR A 117 -26.73 0.17 -25.68
#